data_AF-A0A1Q6EC42-F1
#
_entry.id   AF-A0A1Q6EC42-F1
#
_cell.length_a   1.000
_cell.length_b   1.000
_cell.length_c   1.000
_cell.angle_alpha   90.00
_cell.angle_beta   90.00
_cell.angle_gamma   90.00
#
_symmetry.space_group_name_H-M   'P 1'
#
loop_
_entity.id
_entity.type
_entity.pdbx_description
1 polymer ?
#
loop_
_entity_poly.entity_id
_entity_poly.type
_entity_poly.pdbx_seq_one_letter_code
_entity_poly.pdbx_strand_id
1 'polypeptide(L)'
;MAAVVAAFAGCSGGDAVNSLERMGLRGNVRSLDVSAYEAKACGGTVTKGSRVDDMQSCCSYRFDERGYVTGTEYLCGGHVVKWEEFVYDGSGRPERIVSRSVRYGGDRTVEFEWNGRCHVRRTFDEEGNEVSEERTEWRRNRSESVAVGGDGSVTFRTRYKRGLPVRQERTAADGTEVLKYSYDGNGNPVRVERFVNGAAAGSAEMTYTVFDGAGNWTFRTVYRMAEGGERVPYRIEERKITYY
;
A
#
# COMPACT_ATOMS: atom_id res chain seq x y z
N MET A 1 13.83 3.35 -4.94
CA MET A 1 12.43 3.67 -5.28
C MET A 1 11.62 2.50 -4.77
N ALA A 2 11.27 2.54 -3.48
CA ALA A 2 10.42 1.52 -2.89
C ALA A 2 9.10 1.51 -3.68
N ALA A 3 8.58 0.32 -3.91
CA ALA A 3 7.47 0.08 -4.81
C ALA A 3 6.37 1.11 -4.64
N VAL A 4 5.74 1.46 -5.76
CA VAL A 4 4.36 1.94 -5.79
C VAL A 4 3.43 0.77 -5.43
N VAL A 5 3.75 0.09 -4.34
CA VAL A 5 2.79 -0.45 -3.40
C VAL A 5 2.73 0.66 -2.37
N ALA A 6 1.83 1.62 -2.61
CA ALA A 6 1.34 2.45 -1.54
C ALA A 6 1.16 1.49 -0.37
N ALA A 7 1.91 1.71 0.72
CA ALA A 7 1.65 1.04 1.96
C ALA A 7 0.15 1.20 2.14
N PHE A 8 -0.58 0.11 1.91
CA PHE A 8 -1.96 0.01 2.25
C PHE A 8 -1.90 0.09 3.76
N ALA A 9 -1.94 1.31 4.28
CA ALA A 9 -2.55 1.61 5.56
C ALA A 9 -4.03 1.22 5.39
N GLY A 10 -4.26 -0.09 5.25
CA GLY A 10 -5.52 -0.74 4.95
C GLY A 10 -6.51 -0.58 6.09
N CYS A 11 -6.10 0.07 7.18
CA CYS A 11 -6.91 0.31 8.36
C CYS A 11 -7.19 1.79 8.63
N SER A 12 -6.55 2.76 7.94
CA SER A 12 -6.69 4.19 8.33
C SER A 12 -7.80 4.96 7.62
N GLY A 13 -8.51 4.35 6.67
CA GLY A 13 -9.72 4.93 6.09
C GLY A 13 -10.86 5.00 7.11
N GLY A 14 -11.45 6.18 7.28
CA GLY A 14 -12.38 6.47 8.38
C GLY A 14 -13.74 5.78 8.31
N ASP A 15 -14.12 5.26 7.15
CA ASP A 15 -15.29 4.39 7.01
C ASP A 15 -14.85 2.93 6.96
N ALA A 16 -15.71 2.00 7.41
CA ALA A 16 -15.58 0.56 7.22
C ALA A 16 -15.71 0.23 5.71
N VAL A 17 -14.70 0.62 4.94
CA VAL A 17 -14.62 0.33 3.51
C VAL A 17 -13.90 -1.00 3.38
N ASN A 18 -14.59 -1.94 2.76
CA ASN A 18 -14.10 -3.26 2.38
C ASN A 18 -12.71 -3.18 1.73
N SER A 19 -11.83 -4.13 2.06
CA SER A 19 -10.42 -4.11 1.63
C SER A 19 -10.29 -4.29 0.12
N LEU A 20 -11.14 -5.10 -0.51
CA LEU A 20 -11.18 -5.27 -1.97
C LEU A 20 -11.44 -3.94 -2.68
N GLU A 21 -12.43 -3.16 -2.22
CA GLU A 21 -12.75 -1.86 -2.80
C GLU A 21 -11.56 -0.88 -2.70
N ARG A 22 -10.89 -0.84 -1.54
CA ARG A 22 -9.67 -0.03 -1.37
C ARG A 22 -8.56 -0.47 -2.31
N MET A 23 -8.45 -1.76 -2.57
CA MET A 23 -7.46 -2.35 -3.47
C MET A 23 -7.86 -2.31 -4.95
N GLY A 24 -9.06 -1.80 -5.27
CA GLY A 24 -9.61 -1.78 -6.62
C GLY A 24 -9.88 -3.18 -7.19
N LEU A 25 -10.11 -4.16 -6.32
CA LEU A 25 -10.40 -5.54 -6.70
C LEU A 25 -11.92 -5.73 -6.89
N ARG A 26 -12.27 -6.40 -7.99
CA ARG A 26 -13.63 -6.72 -8.41
C ARG A 26 -13.94 -8.19 -8.15
N GLY A 27 -15.18 -8.51 -7.82
CA GLY A 27 -15.63 -9.87 -7.55
C GLY A 27 -15.33 -10.33 -6.12
N ASN A 28 -15.73 -11.56 -5.80
CA ASN A 28 -15.54 -12.14 -4.47
C ASN A 28 -14.15 -12.79 -4.38
N VAL A 29 -13.13 -11.97 -4.13
CA VAL A 29 -11.73 -12.39 -4.10
C VAL A 29 -11.41 -13.05 -2.76
N ARG A 30 -10.85 -14.25 -2.81
CA ARG A 30 -10.36 -15.02 -1.66
C ARG A 30 -8.90 -14.74 -1.35
N SER A 31 -8.05 -14.62 -2.38
CA SER A 31 -6.64 -14.29 -2.19
C SER A 31 -6.05 -13.51 -3.37
N LEU A 32 -5.00 -12.76 -3.07
CA LEU A 32 -4.20 -12.01 -4.04
C LEU A 32 -2.72 -12.23 -3.73
N ASP A 33 -1.98 -12.80 -4.68
CA ASP A 33 -0.51 -12.83 -4.64
C ASP A 33 0.05 -11.79 -5.59
N VAL A 34 0.91 -10.90 -5.09
CA VAL A 34 1.61 -9.87 -5.86
C VAL A 34 3.08 -10.25 -5.95
N SER A 35 3.61 -10.24 -7.17
CA SER A 35 5.03 -10.45 -7.44
C SER A 35 5.58 -9.34 -8.33
N ALA A 36 6.74 -8.81 -7.96
CA ALA A 36 7.45 -7.82 -8.76
C ALA A 36 8.79 -8.36 -9.25
N TYR A 37 9.18 -7.94 -10.44
CA TYR A 37 10.41 -8.32 -11.12
C TYR A 37 11.10 -7.08 -11.66
N GLU A 38 12.43 -7.11 -11.72
CA GLU A 38 13.17 -6.13 -12.50
C GLU A 38 12.74 -6.18 -13.97
N ALA A 39 12.73 -5.04 -14.64
CA ALA A 39 12.41 -4.96 -16.06
C ALA A 39 13.48 -4.17 -16.81
N LYS A 40 13.76 -4.58 -18.04
CA LYS A 40 14.68 -3.89 -18.96
C LYS A 40 14.09 -3.83 -20.35
N ALA A 41 14.43 -2.79 -21.11
CA ALA A 41 14.11 -2.73 -22.52
C ALA A 41 15.12 -3.58 -23.31
N CYS A 42 14.65 -4.48 -24.16
CA CYS A 42 15.47 -5.27 -25.07
C CYS A 42 14.80 -5.34 -26.44
N GLY A 43 15.42 -4.72 -27.46
CA GLY A 43 14.96 -4.82 -28.85
C GLY A 43 13.52 -4.34 -29.09
N GLY A 44 13.08 -3.27 -28.40
CA GLY A 44 11.71 -2.76 -28.48
C GLY A 44 10.68 -3.51 -27.64
N THR A 45 11.09 -4.57 -26.93
CA THR A 45 10.25 -5.30 -25.96
C THR A 45 10.71 -5.06 -24.53
N VAL A 46 9.85 -5.37 -23.55
CA VAL A 46 10.22 -5.33 -22.13
C VAL A 46 10.45 -6.76 -21.66
N THR A 47 11.66 -7.04 -21.17
CA THR A 47 12.07 -8.35 -20.66
C THR A 47 11.98 -8.38 -19.14
N LYS A 48 11.44 -9.47 -18.62
CA LYS A 48 11.36 -9.76 -17.18
C LYS A 48 12.69 -10.29 -16.67
N GLY A 49 13.24 -9.65 -15.64
CA GLY A 49 14.46 -10.06 -14.95
C GLY A 49 14.19 -10.80 -13.65
N SER A 50 15.13 -10.69 -12.72
CA SER A 50 15.05 -11.29 -11.38
C SER A 50 13.88 -10.76 -10.58
N ARG A 51 13.37 -11.58 -9.66
CA ARG A 51 12.37 -11.15 -8.68
C ARG A 51 12.98 -10.07 -7.80
N VAL A 52 12.20 -9.04 -7.50
CA VAL A 52 12.60 -7.94 -6.62
C VAL A 52 12.73 -8.43 -5.19
N ASP A 53 13.84 -8.08 -4.55
CA ASP A 53 14.14 -8.40 -3.16
C ASP A 53 13.83 -7.22 -2.22
N ASP A 54 12.55 -6.85 -2.12
CA ASP A 54 12.10 -5.87 -1.13
C ASP A 54 10.71 -6.23 -0.57
N MET A 55 10.52 -5.95 0.73
CA MET A 55 9.33 -6.34 1.50
C MET A 55 8.02 -5.74 0.97
N GLN A 56 8.08 -4.63 0.24
CA GLN A 56 6.89 -3.91 -0.20
C GLN A 56 6.42 -4.37 -1.58
N SER A 57 7.30 -4.95 -2.39
CA SER A 57 7.01 -5.30 -3.78
C SER A 57 6.38 -6.68 -3.96
N CYS A 58 6.58 -7.60 -3.01
CA CYS A 58 6.01 -8.94 -3.06
C CYS A 58 5.22 -9.21 -1.78
N CYS A 59 3.92 -9.47 -1.93
CA CYS A 59 3.01 -9.69 -0.81
C CYS A 59 1.90 -10.67 -1.20
N SER A 60 1.37 -11.40 -0.22
CA SER A 60 0.16 -12.20 -0.36
C SER A 60 -0.90 -11.68 0.59
N TYR A 61 -2.15 -11.65 0.14
CA TYR A 61 -3.32 -11.23 0.91
C TYR A 61 -4.35 -12.35 0.94
N ARG A 62 -4.96 -12.54 2.10
CA ARG A 62 -6.15 -13.37 2.29
C ARG A 62 -7.31 -12.47 2.67
N PHE A 63 -8.49 -12.74 2.10
CA PHE A 63 -9.71 -12.00 2.38
C PHE A 63 -10.79 -12.95 2.89
N ASP A 64 -11.70 -12.46 3.73
CA ASP A 64 -12.95 -13.18 4.03
C ASP A 64 -13.99 -12.98 2.91
N GLU A 65 -15.12 -13.70 2.97
CA GLU A 65 -16.23 -13.57 2.00
C GLU A 65 -16.90 -12.19 2.03
N ARG A 66 -16.68 -11.42 3.11
CA ARG A 66 -17.14 -10.03 3.21
C ARG A 66 -16.16 -9.05 2.57
N GLY A 67 -15.02 -9.53 2.06
CA GLY A 67 -13.94 -8.82 1.40
C GLY A 67 -13.04 -7.99 2.31
N TYR A 68 -12.97 -8.31 3.60
CA TYR A 68 -11.97 -7.77 4.52
C TYR A 68 -10.70 -8.59 4.46
N VAL A 69 -9.54 -7.94 4.45
CA VAL A 69 -8.24 -8.62 4.55
C VAL A 69 -8.14 -9.28 5.91
N THR A 70 -7.91 -10.58 5.98
CA THR A 70 -7.74 -11.32 7.24
C THR A 70 -6.29 -11.65 7.53
N GLY A 71 -5.44 -11.65 6.50
CA GLY A 71 -4.00 -11.80 6.67
C GLY A 71 -3.20 -11.28 5.50
N THR A 72 -1.98 -10.83 5.80
CA THR A 72 -0.99 -10.37 4.83
C THR A 72 0.35 -11.06 5.11
N GLU A 73 1.00 -11.56 4.07
CA GLU A 73 2.38 -12.07 4.14
C GLU A 73 3.28 -11.18 3.29
N TYR A 74 4.39 -10.73 3.86
CA TYR A 74 5.40 -9.92 3.18
C TYR A 74 6.55 -10.81 2.76
N LEU A 75 6.89 -10.80 1.47
CA LEU A 75 7.88 -11.67 0.88
C LEU A 75 9.11 -10.89 0.42
N CYS A 76 10.29 -11.31 0.85
CA CYS A 76 11.58 -10.81 0.39
C CYS A 76 12.31 -11.97 -0.31
N GLY A 77 12.64 -11.81 -1.59
CA GLY A 77 13.27 -12.88 -2.38
C GLY A 77 12.40 -14.14 -2.54
N GLY A 78 11.07 -14.03 -2.31
CA GLY A 78 10.15 -15.16 -2.29
C GLY A 78 10.00 -15.88 -0.95
N HIS A 79 10.67 -15.40 0.11
CA HIS A 79 10.55 -15.95 1.45
C HIS A 79 9.71 -15.02 2.34
N VAL A 80 8.81 -15.58 3.14
CA VAL A 80 8.06 -14.81 4.14
C VAL A 80 9.03 -14.23 5.16
N VAL A 81 8.99 -12.91 5.36
CA VAL A 81 9.82 -12.21 6.35
C VAL A 81 9.03 -11.60 7.49
N LYS A 82 7.74 -11.37 7.26
CA LYS A 82 6.76 -10.85 8.22
C LYS A 82 5.36 -11.27 7.76
N TRP A 83 4.46 -11.49 8.70
CA TRP A 83 3.04 -11.60 8.40
C TRP A 83 2.19 -10.82 9.39
N GLU A 84 0.98 -10.47 8.98
CA GLU A 84 0.01 -9.73 9.78
C GLU A 84 -1.34 -10.46 9.74
N GLU A 85 -2.01 -10.50 10.88
CA GLU A 85 -3.38 -11.01 11.02
C GLU A 85 -4.28 -9.87 11.48
N PHE A 86 -5.46 -9.77 10.87
CA PHE A 86 -6.38 -8.65 11.07
C PHE A 86 -7.65 -9.13 11.77
N VAL A 87 -8.03 -8.43 12.83
CA VAL A 87 -9.25 -8.65 13.59
C VAL A 87 -10.16 -7.43 13.42
N TYR A 88 -11.43 -7.70 13.17
CA TYR A 88 -12.45 -6.67 12.96
C TYR A 88 -13.57 -6.81 13.98
N ASP A 89 -14.14 -5.67 14.36
CA ASP A 89 -15.37 -5.63 15.14
C ASP A 89 -16.59 -6.07 14.30
N GLY A 90 -17.75 -6.21 14.95
CA GLY A 90 -18.99 -6.60 14.28
C GLY A 90 -19.46 -5.62 13.19
N SER A 91 -18.98 -4.37 13.21
CA SER A 91 -19.27 -3.36 12.19
C SER A 91 -18.31 -3.41 10.99
N GLY A 92 -17.27 -4.26 11.04
CA GLY A 92 -16.25 -4.37 10.00
C GLY A 92 -15.15 -3.32 10.11
N ARG A 93 -14.96 -2.71 11.29
CA ARG A 93 -13.81 -1.83 11.56
C ARG A 93 -12.66 -2.64 12.15
N PRO A 94 -11.41 -2.35 11.76
CA PRO A 94 -10.24 -2.97 12.37
C PRO A 94 -10.22 -2.69 13.87
N GLU A 95 -10.10 -3.74 14.66
CA GLU A 95 -9.96 -3.67 16.11
C GLU A 95 -8.50 -3.91 16.52
N ARG A 96 -7.86 -4.90 15.87
CA ARG A 96 -6.50 -5.31 16.20
C ARG A 96 -5.76 -5.88 15.00
N ILE A 97 -4.45 -5.65 14.94
CA ILE A 97 -3.53 -6.33 14.01
C ILE A 97 -2.43 -6.98 14.83
N VAL A 98 -2.16 -8.26 14.55
CA VAL A 98 -1.02 -8.97 15.13
C VAL A 98 0.02 -9.16 14.03
N SER A 99 1.16 -8.50 14.20
CA SER A 99 2.31 -8.60 13.31
C SER A 99 3.32 -9.56 13.90
N ARG A 100 3.74 -10.55 13.11
CA ARG A 100 4.79 -11.50 13.49
C ARG A 100 5.96 -11.41 12.52
N SER A 101 7.16 -11.35 13.06
CA SER A 101 8.38 -11.19 12.28
C SER A 101 9.17 -12.50 12.18
N VAL A 102 9.54 -12.91 10.96
CA VAL A 102 10.42 -14.07 10.74
C VAL A 102 11.89 -13.65 10.76
N ARG A 103 12.20 -12.54 10.08
CA ARG A 103 13.59 -12.15 9.77
C ARG A 103 13.99 -10.78 10.29
N TYR A 104 13.05 -9.85 10.40
CA TYR A 104 13.34 -8.44 10.71
C TYR A 104 12.37 -7.89 11.75
N GLY A 105 12.92 -7.32 12.82
CA GLY A 105 12.16 -6.73 13.92
C GLY A 105 11.58 -7.76 14.89
N GLY A 106 10.90 -7.26 15.92
CA GLY A 106 10.09 -8.07 16.82
C GLY A 106 8.60 -8.00 16.47
N ASP A 107 7.85 -8.94 17.00
CA ASP A 107 6.40 -9.01 16.95
C ASP A 107 5.79 -7.72 17.51
N ARG A 108 4.63 -7.36 16.96
CA ARG A 108 3.91 -6.15 17.33
C ARG A 108 2.43 -6.42 17.41
N THR A 109 1.77 -5.78 18.36
CA THR A 109 0.31 -5.69 18.37
C THR A 109 -0.08 -4.26 18.07
N VAL A 110 -1.09 -4.09 17.22
CA VAL A 110 -1.66 -2.79 16.91
C VAL A 110 -3.12 -2.81 17.30
N GLU A 111 -3.57 -1.84 18.08
CA GLU A 111 -4.96 -1.73 18.53
C GLU A 111 -5.58 -0.42 18.06
N PHE A 112 -6.89 -0.43 17.85
CA PHE A 112 -7.65 0.68 17.30
C PHE A 112 -8.78 1.12 18.24
N GLU A 113 -8.84 2.42 18.49
CA GLU A 113 -9.95 3.07 19.18
C GLU A 113 -10.66 4.02 18.23
N TRP A 114 -11.92 3.72 17.91
CA TRP A 114 -12.69 4.47 16.93
C TRP A 114 -13.58 5.54 17.57
N ASN A 115 -13.63 6.72 16.95
CA ASN A 115 -14.59 7.77 17.23
C ASN A 115 -15.18 8.30 15.91
N GLY A 116 -16.36 7.81 15.54
CA GLY A 116 -16.98 8.15 14.25
C GLY A 116 -16.10 7.68 13.09
N ARG A 117 -15.59 8.60 12.28
CA ARG A 117 -14.63 8.30 11.20
C ARG A 117 -13.16 8.42 11.62
N CYS A 118 -12.91 8.98 12.78
CA CYS A 118 -11.57 9.17 13.31
C CYS A 118 -11.18 7.95 14.16
N HIS A 119 -9.89 7.74 14.35
CA HIS A 119 -9.41 6.72 15.27
C HIS A 119 -8.05 7.08 15.85
N VAL A 120 -7.73 6.43 16.96
CA VAL A 120 -6.39 6.34 17.50
C VAL A 120 -5.92 4.91 17.29
N ARG A 121 -4.69 4.76 16.82
CA ARG A 121 -4.02 3.47 16.65
C ARG A 121 -2.80 3.44 17.57
N ARG A 122 -2.69 2.44 18.45
CA ARG A 122 -1.51 2.24 19.30
C ARG A 122 -0.76 1.01 18.87
N THR A 123 0.57 1.08 18.88
CA THR A 123 1.45 -0.04 18.56
C THR A 123 2.23 -0.44 19.79
N PHE A 124 2.19 -1.72 20.13
CA PHE A 124 2.85 -2.33 21.27
C PHE A 124 3.99 -3.25 20.81
N ASP A 125 5.08 -3.29 21.58
CA ASP A 125 6.17 -4.28 21.42
C ASP A 125 5.77 -5.69 21.90
N GLU A 126 6.72 -6.62 21.88
CA GLU A 126 6.51 -8.02 22.27
C GLU A 126 6.23 -8.15 23.77
N GLU A 127 6.79 -7.24 24.56
CA GLU A 127 6.62 -7.13 26.01
C GLU A 127 5.32 -6.43 26.41
N GLY A 128 4.59 -5.86 25.44
CA GLY A 128 3.33 -5.16 25.65
C GLY A 128 3.47 -3.68 26.01
N ASN A 129 4.65 -3.09 25.87
CA ASN A 129 4.85 -1.65 26.03
C ASN A 129 4.40 -0.90 24.78
N GLU A 130 3.70 0.21 24.97
CA GLU A 130 3.34 1.11 23.88
C GLU A 130 4.60 1.81 23.33
N VAL A 131 4.85 1.66 22.04
CA VAL A 131 6.00 2.25 21.35
C VAL A 131 5.64 3.38 20.39
N SER A 132 4.37 3.47 20.00
CA SER A 132 3.87 4.58 19.17
C SER A 132 2.36 4.68 19.19
N GLU A 133 1.88 5.91 18.99
CA GLU A 133 0.47 6.25 18.82
C GLU A 133 0.30 7.01 17.50
N GLU A 134 -0.73 6.68 16.72
CA GLU A 134 -1.14 7.43 15.53
C GLU A 134 -2.59 7.88 15.67
N ARG A 135 -2.84 9.17 15.49
CA ARG A 135 -4.19 9.76 15.52
C ARG A 135 -4.61 10.14 14.12
N THR A 136 -5.71 9.59 13.63
CA THR A 136 -6.24 9.89 12.30
C THR A 136 -7.55 10.66 12.38
N GLU A 137 -7.57 11.86 11.81
CA GLU A 137 -8.77 12.66 11.59
C GLU A 137 -9.26 12.59 10.14
N TRP A 138 -10.57 12.54 9.97
CA TRP A 138 -11.24 12.57 8.67
C TRP A 138 -12.14 13.78 8.52
N ARG A 139 -11.95 14.55 7.44
CA ARG A 139 -12.76 15.72 7.10
C ARG A 139 -13.10 15.73 5.62
N ARG A 140 -14.36 15.41 5.28
CA ARG A 140 -14.86 15.31 3.90
C ARG A 140 -13.99 14.38 3.05
N ASN A 141 -13.22 14.94 2.11
CA ASN A 141 -12.36 14.23 1.18
C ASN A 141 -10.88 14.32 1.58
N ARG A 142 -10.59 14.51 2.86
CA ARG A 142 -9.23 14.61 3.39
C ARG A 142 -9.09 13.79 4.66
N SER A 143 -7.90 13.22 4.84
CA SER A 143 -7.46 12.67 6.10
C SER A 143 -6.15 13.32 6.53
N GLU A 144 -5.96 13.38 7.84
CA GLU A 144 -4.70 13.72 8.47
C GLU A 144 -4.41 12.68 9.54
N SER A 145 -3.24 12.05 9.49
CA SER A 145 -2.72 11.21 10.56
C SER A 145 -1.51 11.89 11.19
N VAL A 146 -1.42 11.87 12.51
CA VAL A 146 -0.21 12.24 13.24
C VAL A 146 0.26 11.03 14.01
N ALA A 147 1.40 10.47 13.61
CA ALA A 147 2.08 9.38 14.30
C ALA A 147 3.17 9.96 15.21
N VAL A 148 3.23 9.51 16.45
CA VAL A 148 4.21 9.89 17.47
C VAL A 148 4.86 8.63 18.00
N GLY A 149 6.19 8.59 18.03
CA GLY A 149 6.98 7.48 18.57
C GLY A 149 8.37 7.92 19.00
N GLY A 150 9.26 6.95 19.26
CA GLY A 150 10.63 7.21 19.75
C GLY A 150 11.47 8.14 18.87
N ASP A 151 11.21 8.15 17.56
CA ASP A 151 11.93 8.97 16.56
C ASP A 151 11.28 10.34 16.32
N GLY A 152 10.29 10.71 17.13
CA GLY A 152 9.56 11.97 17.02
C GLY A 152 8.18 11.82 16.37
N SER A 153 7.70 12.90 15.74
CA SER A 153 6.39 12.92 15.11
C SER A 153 6.48 12.94 13.59
N VAL A 154 5.58 12.21 12.95
CA VAL A 154 5.38 12.18 11.50
C VAL A 154 3.93 12.51 11.23
N THR A 155 3.69 13.51 10.38
CA THR A 155 2.35 13.86 9.93
C THR A 155 2.13 13.36 8.51
N PHE A 156 1.04 12.65 8.28
CA PHE A 156 0.56 12.23 6.98
C PHE A 156 -0.72 12.97 6.62
N ARG A 157 -0.79 13.57 5.44
CA ARG A 157 -2.01 14.21 4.92
C ARG A 157 -2.38 13.62 3.58
N THR A 158 -3.61 13.12 3.46
CA THR A 158 -4.12 12.59 2.19
C THR A 158 -5.32 13.37 1.71
N ARG A 159 -5.32 13.73 0.42
CA ARG A 159 -6.48 14.28 -0.29
C ARG A 159 -7.03 13.22 -1.23
N TYR A 160 -8.35 13.09 -1.22
CA TYR A 160 -9.07 12.13 -2.02
C TYR A 160 -9.95 12.81 -3.07
N LYS A 161 -10.17 12.11 -4.19
CA LYS A 161 -11.17 12.43 -5.20
C LYS A 161 -11.84 11.12 -5.60
N ARG A 162 -13.18 11.06 -5.45
CA ARG A 162 -13.97 9.83 -5.70
C ARG A 162 -13.41 8.61 -4.95
N GLY A 163 -13.05 8.77 -3.68
CA GLY A 163 -12.50 7.70 -2.84
C GLY A 163 -11.02 7.37 -3.07
N LEU A 164 -10.41 7.84 -4.17
CA LEU A 164 -9.01 7.55 -4.50
C LEU A 164 -8.06 8.66 -4.01
N PRO A 165 -6.88 8.33 -3.46
CA PRO A 165 -5.91 9.33 -3.03
C PRO A 165 -5.29 10.02 -4.25
N VAL A 166 -5.44 11.35 -4.36
CA VAL A 166 -4.84 12.15 -5.44
C VAL A 166 -3.59 12.89 -5.00
N ARG A 167 -3.41 13.05 -3.68
CA ARG A 167 -2.20 13.64 -3.10
C ARG A 167 -1.97 13.07 -1.72
N GLN A 168 -0.75 12.64 -1.44
CA GLN A 168 -0.28 12.26 -0.11
C GLN A 168 0.93 13.12 0.25
N GLU A 169 1.02 13.51 1.51
CA GLU A 169 2.14 14.27 2.05
C GLU A 169 2.57 13.61 3.35
N ARG A 170 3.88 13.40 3.50
CA ARG A 170 4.54 13.00 4.73
C ARG A 170 5.44 14.15 5.16
N THR A 171 5.28 14.63 6.39
CA THR A 171 6.17 15.60 7.02
C THR A 171 6.79 14.97 8.25
N ALA A 172 8.13 14.96 8.30
CA ALA A 172 8.92 14.49 9.43
C ALA A 172 10.13 15.42 9.63
N ALA A 173 11.00 15.10 10.60
CA ALA A 173 12.22 15.87 10.87
C ALA A 173 13.19 15.95 9.67
N ASP A 174 13.19 14.92 8.81
CA ASP A 174 14.00 14.84 7.59
C ASP A 174 13.45 15.69 6.41
N GLY A 175 12.28 16.30 6.59
CA GLY A 175 11.64 17.17 5.61
C GLY A 175 10.26 16.68 5.19
N THR A 176 9.83 17.12 4.01
CA THR A 176 8.51 16.84 3.47
C THR A 176 8.60 16.09 2.14
N GLU A 177 7.86 15.00 2.05
CA GLU A 177 7.66 14.23 0.82
C GLU A 177 6.20 14.35 0.37
N VAL A 178 5.99 14.60 -0.93
CA VAL A 178 4.66 14.69 -1.52
C VAL A 178 4.56 13.73 -2.70
N LEU A 179 3.53 12.90 -2.71
CA LEU A 179 3.13 12.06 -3.83
C LEU A 179 1.85 12.60 -4.46
N LYS A 180 1.82 12.71 -5.79
CA LYS A 180 0.60 13.02 -6.56
C LYS A 180 0.25 11.85 -7.45
N TYR A 181 -1.03 11.53 -7.54
CA TYR A 181 -1.52 10.36 -8.26
C TYR A 181 -2.50 10.76 -9.37
N SER A 182 -2.35 10.11 -10.51
CA SER A 182 -3.30 10.15 -11.63
C SER A 182 -3.82 8.75 -11.91
N TYR A 183 -5.08 8.65 -12.31
CA TYR A 183 -5.80 7.39 -12.50
C TYR A 183 -6.42 7.31 -13.90
N ASP A 184 -6.55 6.10 -14.42
CA ASP A 184 -7.38 5.82 -15.60
C ASP A 184 -8.89 5.87 -15.25
N GLY A 185 -9.73 5.64 -16.24
CA GLY A 185 -11.19 5.60 -16.06
C GLY A 185 -11.70 4.45 -15.17
N ASN A 186 -10.87 3.42 -14.95
CA ASN A 186 -11.18 2.26 -14.10
C ASN A 186 -10.70 2.44 -12.65
N GLY A 187 -10.02 3.55 -12.34
CA GLY A 187 -9.44 3.80 -11.02
C GLY A 187 -8.08 3.16 -10.80
N ASN A 188 -7.39 2.67 -11.84
CA ASN A 188 -6.02 2.19 -11.72
C ASN A 188 -5.04 3.37 -11.78
N PRO A 189 -4.02 3.43 -10.89
CA PRO A 189 -3.03 4.51 -10.94
C PRO A 189 -2.19 4.38 -12.21
N VAL A 190 -2.14 5.44 -13.03
CA VAL A 190 -1.36 5.46 -14.28
C VAL A 190 -0.09 6.30 -14.16
N ARG A 191 -0.03 7.19 -13.18
CA ARG A 191 1.14 8.03 -12.93
C ARG A 191 1.24 8.42 -11.46
N VAL A 192 2.46 8.41 -10.95
CA VAL A 192 2.82 8.92 -9.63
C VAL A 192 3.99 9.88 -9.76
N GLU A 193 3.85 11.06 -9.15
CA GLU A 193 4.90 12.09 -9.12
C GLU A 193 5.35 12.30 -7.68
N ARG A 194 6.66 12.32 -7.48
CA ARG A 194 7.30 12.43 -6.18
C ARG A 194 8.04 13.75 -6.05
N PHE A 195 7.81 14.45 -4.96
CA PHE A 195 8.48 15.69 -4.61
C PHE A 195 9.10 15.55 -3.22
N VAL A 196 10.34 16.00 -3.05
CA VAL A 196 11.04 16.06 -1.76
C VAL A 196 11.45 17.49 -1.51
N ASN A 197 11.01 18.05 -0.38
CA ASN A 197 11.27 19.44 0.02
C ASN A 197 10.92 20.43 -1.10
N GLY A 198 9.82 20.16 -1.82
CA GLY A 198 9.33 20.98 -2.94
C GLY A 198 9.98 20.70 -4.30
N ALA A 199 11.13 20.03 -4.34
CA ALA A 199 11.82 19.67 -5.57
C ALA A 199 11.26 18.38 -6.18
N ALA A 200 11.15 18.32 -7.52
CA ALA A 200 10.79 17.09 -8.22
C ALA A 200 11.89 16.04 -8.01
N ALA A 201 11.54 14.89 -7.44
CA ALA A 201 12.47 13.82 -7.09
C ALA A 201 12.32 12.58 -7.97
N GLY A 202 11.22 12.49 -8.72
CA GLY A 202 11.01 11.41 -9.69
C GLY A 202 9.54 11.26 -10.06
N SER A 203 9.30 10.45 -11.09
CA SER A 203 7.96 10.01 -11.45
C SER A 203 7.98 8.58 -11.97
N ALA A 204 6.84 7.92 -11.83
CA ALA A 204 6.59 6.60 -12.38
C ALA A 204 5.30 6.60 -13.19
N GLU A 205 5.29 5.85 -14.28
CA GLU A 205 4.11 5.61 -15.11
C GLU A 205 3.81 4.10 -15.17
N MET A 206 2.54 3.74 -15.21
CA MET A 206 2.08 2.35 -15.23
C MET A 206 1.32 2.06 -16.51
N THR A 207 1.60 0.92 -17.12
CA THR A 207 0.82 0.39 -18.24
C THR A 207 0.29 -0.99 -17.88
N TYR A 208 -1.03 -1.12 -17.90
CA TYR A 208 -1.75 -2.36 -17.62
C TYR A 208 -1.99 -3.11 -18.93
N THR A 209 -1.54 -4.36 -19.04
CA THR A 209 -1.59 -5.10 -20.32
C THR A 209 -2.44 -6.36 -20.26
N VAL A 210 -2.63 -6.95 -19.08
CA VAL A 210 -3.43 -8.17 -18.92
C VAL A 210 -4.41 -7.99 -17.77
N PHE A 211 -5.64 -8.43 -18.00
CA PHE A 211 -6.74 -8.45 -17.05
C PHE A 211 -7.37 -9.84 -17.02
N ASP A 212 -7.95 -10.21 -15.88
CA ASP A 212 -8.74 -11.43 -15.75
C ASP A 212 -10.20 -11.22 -16.15
N GLY A 213 -11.02 -12.28 -16.06
CA GLY A 213 -12.44 -12.25 -16.42
C GLY A 213 -13.31 -11.33 -15.56
N ALA A 214 -12.86 -10.95 -14.36
CA ALA A 214 -13.56 -9.97 -13.51
C ALA A 214 -13.14 -8.52 -13.82
N GLY A 215 -12.17 -8.34 -14.73
CA GLY A 215 -11.62 -7.04 -15.08
C GLY A 215 -10.58 -6.53 -14.08
N ASN A 216 -10.00 -7.41 -13.26
CA ASN A 216 -8.86 -7.07 -12.42
C ASN A 216 -7.57 -7.21 -13.23
N TRP A 217 -6.65 -6.25 -13.11
CA TRP A 217 -5.37 -6.39 -13.80
C TRP A 217 -4.53 -7.50 -13.15
N THR A 218 -3.88 -8.30 -13.99
CA THR A 218 -2.98 -9.39 -13.60
C THR A 218 -1.54 -9.15 -14.04
N PHE A 219 -1.31 -8.18 -14.93
CA PHE A 219 0.02 -7.78 -15.35
C PHE A 219 0.09 -6.27 -15.60
N ARG A 220 1.13 -5.62 -15.07
CA ARG A 220 1.51 -4.26 -15.46
C ARG A 220 3.01 -4.09 -15.60
N THR A 221 3.41 -3.15 -16.45
CA THR A 221 4.78 -2.63 -16.52
C THR A 221 4.82 -1.26 -15.86
N VAL A 222 5.82 -1.05 -15.02
CA VAL A 222 6.11 0.24 -14.38
C VAL A 222 7.38 0.82 -14.99
N TYR A 223 7.27 2.08 -15.36
CA TYR A 223 8.33 2.84 -15.98
C TYR A 223 8.77 3.97 -15.06
N ARG A 224 10.05 4.30 -15.10
CA ARG A 224 10.62 5.50 -14.51
C ARG A 224 10.89 6.50 -15.63
N MET A 225 10.76 7.78 -15.33
CA MET A 225 11.15 8.83 -16.27
C MET A 225 12.65 9.12 -16.06
N ALA A 226 13.45 8.91 -17.11
CA ALA A 226 14.85 9.27 -17.13
C ALA A 226 15.03 10.77 -17.43
N GLU A 227 16.25 11.28 -17.23
CA GLU A 227 16.61 12.61 -17.69
C GLU A 227 16.36 12.73 -19.20
N GLY A 228 15.74 13.83 -19.64
CA GLY A 228 15.29 14.01 -21.03
C GLY A 228 13.88 13.50 -21.32
N GLY A 229 13.17 12.94 -20.33
CA GLY A 229 11.76 12.54 -20.46
C GLY A 229 11.54 11.18 -21.10
N GLU A 230 12.61 10.41 -21.33
CA GLU A 230 12.49 9.03 -21.81
C GLU A 230 11.85 8.13 -20.75
N ARG A 231 10.93 7.29 -21.19
CA ARG A 231 10.23 6.34 -20.33
C ARG A 231 10.95 4.99 -20.32
N VAL A 232 11.64 4.68 -19.22
CA VAL A 232 12.47 3.46 -19.09
C VAL A 232 11.74 2.42 -18.23
N PRO A 233 11.47 1.20 -18.73
CA PRO A 233 10.89 0.15 -17.91
C PRO A 233 11.89 -0.21 -16.80
N TYR A 234 11.40 -0.33 -15.57
CA TYR A 234 12.25 -0.78 -14.46
C TYR A 234 11.63 -1.89 -13.64
N ARG A 235 10.30 -2.08 -13.74
CA ARG A 235 9.60 -3.12 -12.99
C ARG A 235 8.44 -3.72 -13.79
N ILE A 236 8.27 -5.03 -13.66
CA ILE A 236 7.05 -5.75 -14.04
C ILE A 236 6.38 -6.22 -12.76
N GLU A 237 5.07 -6.09 -12.69
CA GLU A 237 4.29 -6.59 -11.57
C GLU A 237 3.18 -7.51 -12.07
N GLU A 238 3.04 -8.63 -11.39
CA GLU A 238 2.07 -9.67 -11.69
C GLU A 238 1.21 -9.96 -10.49
N ARG A 239 -0.06 -10.27 -10.76
CA ARG A 239 -1.04 -10.67 -9.75
C ARG A 239 -1.61 -12.03 -10.09
N LYS A 240 -1.66 -12.90 -9.09
CA LYS A 240 -2.50 -14.10 -9.11
C LYS A 240 -3.67 -13.86 -8.18
N ILE A 241 -4.89 -13.97 -8.70
CA ILE A 241 -6.12 -13.71 -7.96
C ILE A 241 -6.91 -15.01 -7.89
N THR A 242 -7.34 -15.38 -6.69
CA THR A 242 -8.23 -16.53 -6.47
C THR A 242 -9.56 -16.01 -5.96
N TYR A 243 -10.65 -16.55 -6.50
CA TYR A 243 -12.02 -16.20 -6.12
C TYR A 243 -12.64 -17.29 -5.25
N TYR A 244 -13.71 -16.95 -4.53
CA TYR A 244 -14.58 -17.90 -3.84
C TYR A 244 -15.44 -18.71 -4.81
#